data_AF-A0A8W8I6C4-F1
#
_entry.id   AF-A0A8W8I6C4-F1
#
_cell.length_a   1.000
_cell.length_b   1.000
_cell.length_c   1.000
_cell.angle_alpha   90.00
_cell.angle_beta   90.00
_cell.angle_gamma   90.00
#
_symmetry.space_group_name_H-M   'P 1'
#
loop_
_entity.id
_entity.type
_entity.pdbx_description
1 polymer ?
#
loop_
_entity_poly.entity_id
_entity_poly.type
_entity_poly.pdbx_seq_one_letter_code
_entity_poly.pdbx_strand_id
1 'polypeptide(L)'
;MGCGSAIGRVFLVIVNTLFTILGFALLVIGCLVKFKEDLVTKYAKELFKVIKLDSADYNLDELLSSSAIVFIIVGVVILIVGVLGCFGACCGWRVFLVIYAIIVFLVLIAEIAGVVLAALMKKDVDSVVKKGMKKSIAELYKGDLSQEPVSLAWNSLHIEFDCCGVDNYMDFMNATHWNKTYNGQTLKTPLSCCQGIEGEFPDIQYPADLYYSIEDTNHSK
;
A
#
# COMPACT_ATOMS: atom_id res chain seq x y z
N MET A 1 -27.80 39.24 -0.80
CA MET A 1 -26.68 38.31 -0.52
C MET A 1 -26.88 37.11 -1.44
N GLY A 2 -26.01 36.93 -2.43
CA GLY A 2 -26.27 36.04 -3.57
C GLY A 2 -26.14 34.55 -3.24
N CYS A 3 -26.98 33.73 -3.88
CA CYS A 3 -27.02 32.27 -3.74
C CYS A 3 -25.65 31.59 -3.98
N GLY A 4 -24.81 32.15 -4.85
CA GLY A 4 -23.47 31.63 -5.15
C GLY A 4 -22.45 31.69 -3.99
N SER A 5 -22.57 32.67 -3.07
CA SER A 5 -21.63 32.76 -1.93
C SER A 5 -21.99 31.79 -0.79
N ALA A 6 -23.23 31.33 -0.72
CA ALA A 6 -23.68 30.32 0.23
C ALA A 6 -23.25 28.92 -0.19
N ILE A 7 -23.42 28.58 -1.48
CA ILE A 7 -23.08 27.25 -2.04
C ILE A 7 -21.58 26.96 -1.89
N GLY A 8 -20.70 27.90 -2.26
CA GLY A 8 -19.26 27.70 -2.16
C GLY A 8 -18.76 27.51 -0.72
N ARG A 9 -19.37 28.18 0.25
CA ARG A 9 -19.04 28.00 1.68
C ARG A 9 -19.47 26.64 2.19
N VAL A 10 -20.70 26.22 1.85
CA VAL A 10 -21.22 24.90 2.24
C VAL A 10 -20.35 23.79 1.65
N PHE A 11 -19.98 23.90 0.38
CA PHE A 11 -19.08 22.96 -0.27
C PHE A 11 -17.70 22.87 0.41
N LEU A 12 -17.06 24.02 0.68
CA LEU A 12 -15.77 24.07 1.38
C LEU A 12 -15.84 23.47 2.78
N VAL A 13 -16.92 23.69 3.53
CA VAL A 13 -17.11 23.08 4.85
C VAL A 13 -17.21 21.57 4.72
N ILE A 14 -18.02 21.04 3.79
CA ILE A 14 -18.21 19.61 3.62
C ILE A 14 -16.88 18.92 3.28
N VAL A 15 -16.19 19.40 2.24
CA VAL A 15 -14.92 18.79 1.77
C VAL A 15 -13.85 18.85 2.86
N ASN A 16 -13.68 19.99 3.52
CA ASN A 16 -12.68 20.12 4.59
C ASN A 16 -13.04 19.32 5.84
N THR A 17 -14.33 19.15 6.14
CA THR A 17 -14.78 18.25 7.23
C THR A 17 -14.45 16.80 6.92
N LEU A 18 -14.67 16.35 5.67
CA LEU A 18 -14.27 15.01 5.23
C LEU A 18 -12.76 14.82 5.35
N PHE A 19 -11.96 15.80 4.91
CA PHE A 19 -10.51 15.76 5.10
C PHE A 19 -10.10 15.72 6.57
N THR A 20 -10.73 16.50 7.44
CA THR A 20 -10.45 16.44 8.89
C THR A 20 -10.76 15.07 9.47
N ILE A 21 -11.91 14.47 9.12
CA ILE A 21 -12.27 13.12 9.58
C ILE A 21 -11.24 12.10 9.09
N LEU A 22 -10.87 12.16 7.81
CA LEU A 22 -9.86 11.28 7.22
C LEU A 22 -8.49 11.45 7.89
N GLY A 23 -8.03 12.68 8.07
CA GLY A 23 -6.76 12.98 8.73
C GLY A 23 -6.73 12.49 10.18
N PHE A 24 -7.83 12.67 10.92
CA PHE A 24 -7.96 12.14 12.27
C PHE A 24 -7.95 10.60 12.29
N ALA A 25 -8.66 9.94 11.37
CA ALA A 25 -8.64 8.49 11.25
C ALA A 25 -7.23 7.96 10.95
N LEU A 26 -6.52 8.56 9.98
CA LEU A 26 -5.14 8.18 9.64
C LEU A 26 -4.16 8.41 10.80
N LEU A 27 -4.30 9.52 11.53
CA LEU A 27 -3.50 9.80 12.71
C LEU A 27 -3.75 8.77 13.81
N VAL A 28 -5.02 8.46 14.10
CA VAL A 28 -5.39 7.44 15.09
C VAL A 28 -4.84 6.07 14.67
N ILE A 29 -5.03 5.66 13.41
CA ILE A 29 -4.48 4.40 12.90
C ILE A 29 -2.95 4.38 13.04
N GLY A 30 -2.25 5.42 12.60
CA GLY A 30 -0.80 5.50 12.71
C GLY A 30 -0.29 5.45 14.16
N CYS A 31 -0.95 6.17 15.08
CA CYS A 31 -0.64 6.12 16.52
C CYS A 31 -0.95 4.74 17.13
N LEU A 32 -2.07 4.12 16.78
CA LEU A 32 -2.41 2.78 17.24
C LEU A 32 -1.36 1.78 16.78
N VAL A 33 -0.94 1.85 15.52
CA VAL A 33 0.10 0.99 14.98
C VAL A 33 1.42 1.20 15.70
N LYS A 34 1.81 2.46 15.98
CA LYS A 34 3.11 2.76 16.58
C LYS A 34 3.19 2.49 18.09
N PHE A 35 2.10 2.69 18.82
CA PHE A 35 2.09 2.65 20.29
C PHE A 35 1.33 1.44 20.88
N LYS A 36 0.53 0.74 20.08
CA LYS A 36 -0.32 -0.38 20.53
C LYS A 36 -0.26 -1.56 19.55
N GLU A 37 0.94 -2.08 19.36
CA GLU A 37 1.24 -3.21 18.47
C GLU A 37 0.31 -4.42 18.75
N ASP A 38 0.10 -4.79 20.02
CA ASP A 38 -0.79 -5.91 20.43
C ASP A 38 -2.27 -5.72 20.07
N LEU A 39 -2.75 -4.47 20.09
CA LEU A 39 -4.15 -4.17 19.78
C LEU A 39 -4.35 -4.20 18.26
N VAL A 40 -3.41 -3.62 17.52
CA VAL A 40 -3.48 -3.55 16.06
C VAL A 40 -3.34 -4.92 15.44
N THR A 41 -2.41 -5.76 15.89
CA THR A 41 -2.28 -7.14 15.41
C THR A 41 -3.56 -7.94 15.61
N LYS A 42 -4.24 -7.77 16.75
CA LYS A 42 -5.52 -8.41 17.04
C LYS A 42 -6.62 -7.97 16.07
N TYR A 43 -6.82 -6.66 15.88
CA TYR A 43 -7.83 -6.16 14.93
C TYR A 43 -7.47 -6.50 13.48
N ALA A 44 -6.19 -6.44 13.11
CA ALA A 44 -5.74 -6.76 11.77
C ALA A 44 -5.95 -8.25 11.45
N LYS A 45 -5.66 -9.17 12.38
CA LYS A 45 -5.95 -10.60 12.23
C LYS A 45 -7.46 -10.87 12.05
N GLU A 46 -8.30 -10.24 12.87
CA GLU A 46 -9.76 -10.36 12.73
C GLU A 46 -10.27 -9.80 11.39
N LEU A 47 -9.71 -8.69 10.92
CA LEU A 47 -10.06 -8.10 9.63
C LEU A 47 -9.59 -8.97 8.46
N PHE A 48 -8.36 -9.47 8.49
CA PHE A 48 -7.80 -10.37 7.46
C PHE A 48 -8.61 -11.66 7.33
N LYS A 49 -9.11 -12.19 8.46
CA LYS A 49 -9.98 -13.37 8.49
C LYS A 49 -11.30 -13.15 7.73
N VAL A 50 -11.88 -11.95 7.81
CA VAL A 50 -13.10 -11.59 7.04
C VAL A 50 -12.80 -11.51 5.53
N ILE A 51 -11.58 -11.12 5.16
CA ILE A 51 -11.15 -10.95 3.77
C ILE A 51 -10.72 -12.28 3.11
N LYS A 52 -10.71 -13.42 3.84
CA LYS A 52 -10.27 -14.75 3.35
C LYS A 52 -8.86 -14.73 2.72
N LEU A 53 -7.97 -13.89 3.23
CA LEU A 53 -6.55 -14.02 2.92
C LEU A 53 -6.01 -15.14 3.82
N ASP A 54 -5.82 -16.32 3.22
CA ASP A 54 -5.41 -17.56 3.86
C ASP A 54 -4.16 -17.35 4.73
N SER A 55 -4.16 -18.00 5.88
CA SER A 55 -3.26 -17.75 7.00
C SER A 55 -1.82 -18.13 6.71
N ALA A 56 -1.08 -17.20 6.11
CA ALA A 56 0.36 -17.11 6.25
C ALA A 56 0.64 -16.20 7.46
N ASP A 57 1.44 -16.66 8.43
CA ASP A 57 1.81 -15.89 9.63
C ASP A 57 2.69 -14.71 9.23
N TYR A 58 2.07 -13.69 8.66
CA TYR A 58 2.72 -12.53 8.08
C TYR A 58 3.48 -11.76 9.16
N ASN A 59 4.66 -11.22 8.84
CA ASN A 59 5.32 -10.24 9.70
C ASN A 59 4.64 -8.87 9.50
N LEU A 60 3.34 -8.79 9.84
CA LEU A 60 2.58 -7.53 9.77
C LEU A 60 3.24 -6.50 10.64
N ASP A 61 3.83 -6.95 11.75
CA ASP A 61 4.49 -6.09 12.72
C ASP A 61 5.55 -5.22 12.07
N GLU A 62 6.34 -5.76 11.13
CA GLU A 62 7.37 -5.00 10.42
C GLU A 62 6.79 -4.05 9.36
N LEU A 63 5.75 -4.48 8.62
CA LEU A 63 5.05 -3.65 7.64
C LEU A 63 4.34 -2.47 8.29
N LEU A 64 3.58 -2.77 9.34
CA LEU A 64 2.79 -1.82 10.09
C LEU A 64 3.73 -0.84 10.79
N SER A 65 4.78 -1.32 11.44
CA SER A 65 5.77 -0.46 12.09
C SER A 65 6.47 0.49 11.12
N SER A 66 6.82 0.02 9.92
CA SER A 66 7.48 0.83 8.89
C SER A 66 6.55 1.86 8.26
N SER A 67 5.27 1.53 8.09
CA SER A 67 4.25 2.43 7.50
C SER A 67 3.60 3.38 8.51
N ALA A 68 3.64 3.08 9.81
CA ALA A 68 3.02 3.87 10.87
C ALA A 68 3.46 5.33 10.88
N ILE A 69 4.76 5.57 10.72
CA ILE A 69 5.33 6.92 10.73
C ILE A 69 4.77 7.73 9.56
N VAL A 70 4.62 7.11 8.39
CA VAL A 70 4.05 7.76 7.20
C VAL A 70 2.58 8.13 7.46
N PHE A 71 1.77 7.21 8.01
CA PHE A 71 0.38 7.48 8.34
C PHE A 71 0.22 8.61 9.37
N ILE A 72 1.09 8.70 10.37
CA ILE A 72 1.09 9.80 11.34
C ILE A 72 1.39 11.13 10.64
N ILE A 73 2.47 11.20 9.85
CA ILE A 73 2.87 12.44 9.17
C ILE A 73 1.77 12.91 8.21
N VAL A 74 1.28 12.01 7.36
CA VAL A 74 0.22 12.31 6.38
C VAL A 74 -1.07 12.71 7.11
N GLY A 75 -1.47 11.98 8.16
CA GLY A 75 -2.64 12.27 8.96
C GLY A 75 -2.60 13.65 9.61
N VAL A 76 -1.45 14.03 10.21
CA VAL A 76 -1.24 15.37 10.80
C VAL A 76 -1.37 16.46 9.75
N VAL A 77 -0.74 16.31 8.59
CA VAL A 77 -0.80 17.32 7.51
C VAL A 77 -2.23 17.50 7.01
N ILE A 78 -2.95 16.40 6.72
CA ILE A 78 -4.34 16.44 6.28
C ILE A 78 -5.24 17.08 7.35
N LEU A 79 -5.02 16.74 8.63
CA LEU A 79 -5.79 17.31 9.73
C LEU A 79 -5.57 18.82 9.84
N ILE A 80 -4.33 19.30 9.74
CA ILE A 80 -4.03 20.74 9.76
C ILE A 80 -4.76 21.46 8.62
N VAL A 81 -4.66 20.94 7.39
CA VAL A 81 -5.31 21.53 6.21
C VAL A 81 -6.83 21.56 6.36
N GLY A 82 -7.44 20.45 6.80
CA GLY A 82 -8.88 20.36 7.01
C GLY A 82 -9.38 21.28 8.12
N VAL A 83 -8.66 21.37 9.24
CA VAL A 83 -8.99 22.23 10.38
C VAL A 83 -8.89 23.71 10.00
N LEU A 84 -7.85 24.11 9.26
CA LEU A 84 -7.73 25.48 8.73
C LEU A 84 -8.88 25.82 7.76
N GLY A 85 -9.28 24.88 6.90
CA GLY A 85 -10.42 25.04 6.00
C GLY A 85 -11.75 25.17 6.76
N CYS A 86 -11.96 24.38 7.80
CA CYS A 86 -13.16 24.42 8.64
C CYS A 86 -13.24 25.72 9.45
N PHE A 87 -12.16 26.12 10.14
CA PHE A 87 -12.13 27.40 10.89
C PHE A 87 -12.26 28.61 9.98
N GLY A 88 -11.62 28.61 8.80
CA GLY A 88 -11.75 29.67 7.81
C GLY A 88 -13.20 29.86 7.34
N ALA A 89 -13.92 28.76 7.11
CA ALA A 89 -15.30 28.79 6.65
C ALA A 89 -16.31 29.10 7.76
N CYS A 90 -16.12 28.57 8.97
CA CYS A 90 -17.05 28.71 10.10
C CYS A 90 -16.87 30.03 10.87
N CYS A 91 -15.64 30.50 11.11
CA CYS A 91 -15.39 31.70 11.92
C CYS A 91 -15.45 33.00 11.10
N GLY A 92 -15.67 32.93 9.79
CA GLY A 92 -15.79 34.11 8.92
C GLY A 92 -14.50 34.92 8.77
N TRP A 93 -13.37 34.40 9.27
CA TRP A 93 -12.06 35.04 9.19
C TRP A 93 -11.49 34.90 7.79
N ARG A 94 -11.76 35.92 6.96
CA ARG A 94 -11.36 35.95 5.53
C ARG A 94 -9.87 35.67 5.30
N VAL A 95 -9.01 36.05 6.24
CA VAL A 95 -7.56 35.82 6.16
C VAL A 95 -7.22 34.33 6.08
N PHE A 96 -7.85 33.48 6.89
CA PHE A 96 -7.61 32.03 6.85
C PHE A 96 -8.10 31.38 5.56
N LEU A 97 -9.22 31.86 5.01
CA LEU A 97 -9.72 31.42 3.71
C LEU A 97 -8.79 31.82 2.56
N VAL A 98 -8.21 33.02 2.59
CA VAL A 98 -7.25 33.48 1.58
C VAL A 98 -5.95 32.67 1.66
N ILE A 99 -5.42 32.44 2.87
CA ILE A 99 -4.23 31.60 3.06
C ILE A 99 -4.47 30.18 2.57
N TYR A 100 -5.61 29.57 2.94
CA TYR A 100 -6.02 28.26 2.47
C TYR A 100 -6.10 28.21 0.94
N ALA A 101 -6.75 29.19 0.32
CA ALA A 101 -6.87 29.28 -1.14
C ALA A 101 -5.51 29.41 -1.83
N ILE A 102 -4.57 30.18 -1.27
CA ILE A 102 -3.21 30.31 -1.79
C ILE A 102 -2.47 28.97 -1.70
N ILE A 103 -2.54 28.28 -0.55
CA ILE A 103 -1.90 26.98 -0.36
C ILE A 103 -2.44 25.97 -1.38
N VAL A 104 -3.77 25.85 -1.51
CA VAL A 104 -4.40 24.93 -2.46
C VAL A 104 -4.03 25.29 -3.89
N PHE A 105 -3.98 26.58 -4.24
CA PHE A 105 -3.58 27.03 -5.57
C PHE A 105 -2.11 26.69 -5.89
N LEU A 106 -1.20 26.85 -4.92
CA LEU A 106 0.20 26.45 -5.07
C LEU A 106 0.35 24.94 -5.22
N VAL A 107 -0.41 24.15 -4.45
CA VAL A 107 -0.46 22.69 -4.58
C VAL A 107 -0.95 22.30 -5.97
N LEU A 108 -2.00 22.94 -6.48
CA LEU A 108 -2.52 22.68 -7.82
C LEU A 108 -1.48 22.97 -8.90
N ILE A 109 -0.74 24.09 -8.79
CA ILE A 109 0.37 24.38 -9.71
C ILE A 109 1.45 23.30 -9.63
N ALA A 110 1.81 22.87 -8.42
CA ALA A 110 2.81 21.83 -8.21
C ALA A 110 2.35 20.47 -8.78
N GLU A 111 1.07 20.11 -8.62
CA GLU A 111 0.48 18.90 -9.19
C GLU A 111 0.49 18.93 -10.72
N ILE A 112 0.06 20.03 -11.33
CA ILE A 112 0.10 20.20 -12.79
C ILE A 112 1.55 20.11 -13.28
N ALA A 113 2.48 20.80 -12.62
CA ALA A 113 3.90 20.72 -12.97
C ALA A 113 4.43 19.29 -12.83
N GLY A 114 4.07 18.58 -11.76
CA GLY A 114 4.44 17.19 -11.54
C GLY A 114 3.93 16.26 -12.64
N VAL A 115 2.65 16.38 -13.02
CA VAL A 115 2.04 15.59 -14.10
C VAL A 115 2.69 15.90 -15.44
N VAL A 116 2.93 17.18 -15.76
CA VAL A 116 3.58 17.59 -17.01
C VAL A 116 5.02 17.08 -17.05
N LEU A 117 5.78 17.22 -15.98
CA LEU A 117 7.15 16.69 -15.89
C LEU A 117 7.17 15.17 -16.02
N ALA A 118 6.24 14.46 -15.37
CA ALA A 118 6.11 13.02 -15.49
C ALA A 118 5.78 12.59 -16.93
N ALA A 119 4.95 13.35 -17.64
CA ALA A 119 4.61 13.08 -19.03
C ALA A 119 5.78 13.37 -19.99
N LEU A 120 6.49 14.49 -19.81
CA LEU A 120 7.61 14.88 -20.67
C LEU A 120 8.85 14.03 -20.44
N MET A 121 9.16 13.70 -19.17
CA MET A 121 10.32 12.94 -18.75
C MET A 121 9.97 11.49 -18.45
N LYS A 122 9.01 10.92 -19.19
CA LYS A 122 8.53 9.54 -18.96
C LYS A 122 9.69 8.54 -18.85
N LYS A 123 10.71 8.65 -19.73
CA LYS A 123 11.87 7.75 -19.72
C LYS A 123 12.67 7.84 -18.42
N ASP A 124 12.90 9.05 -17.92
CA ASP A 124 13.66 9.26 -16.69
C ASP A 124 12.86 8.77 -15.48
N VAL A 125 11.57 9.10 -15.43
CA VAL A 125 10.64 8.61 -14.40
C VAL A 125 10.59 7.09 -14.40
N ASP A 126 10.36 6.47 -15.56
CA ASP A 126 10.35 5.01 -15.72
C ASP A 126 11.68 4.42 -15.24
N SER A 127 12.81 5.02 -15.58
CA SER A 127 14.13 4.52 -15.16
C SER A 127 14.33 4.57 -13.65
N VAL A 128 13.90 5.64 -12.98
CA VAL A 128 14.01 5.82 -11.53
C VAL A 128 13.12 4.83 -10.81
N VAL A 129 11.86 4.70 -11.26
CA VAL A 129 10.89 3.76 -10.70
C VAL A 129 11.38 2.33 -10.88
N LYS A 130 11.77 1.93 -12.10
CA LYS A 130 12.30 0.60 -12.38
C LYS A 130 13.53 0.30 -11.54
N LYS A 131 14.46 1.25 -11.39
CA LYS A 131 15.65 1.08 -10.55
C LYS A 131 15.27 0.83 -9.08
N GLY A 132 14.30 1.57 -8.54
CA GLY A 132 13.79 1.36 -7.19
C GLY A 132 13.16 -0.02 -7.01
N MET A 133 12.32 -0.43 -7.96
CA MET A 133 11.67 -1.75 -7.93
C MET A 133 12.67 -2.90 -8.06
N LYS A 134 13.64 -2.80 -8.99
CA LYS A 134 14.69 -3.82 -9.12
C LYS A 134 15.57 -3.90 -7.89
N LYS A 135 15.86 -2.77 -7.25
CA LYS A 135 16.58 -2.73 -5.97
C LYS A 135 15.79 -3.42 -4.86
N SER A 136 14.47 -3.21 -4.82
CA SER A 136 13.57 -3.92 -3.90
C SER A 136 13.62 -5.45 -4.12
N ILE A 137 13.60 -5.93 -5.36
CA ILE A 137 13.80 -7.36 -5.65
C ILE A 137 15.18 -7.83 -5.19
N ALA A 138 16.22 -7.08 -5.52
CA ALA A 138 17.60 -7.48 -5.23
C ALA A 138 17.88 -7.61 -3.72
N GLU A 139 17.43 -6.62 -2.94
CA GLU A 139 17.83 -6.44 -1.54
C GLU A 139 16.79 -6.91 -0.52
N LEU A 140 15.50 -6.92 -0.88
CA LEU A 140 14.40 -7.09 0.10
C LEU A 140 13.51 -8.32 -0.18
N TYR A 141 13.60 -8.91 -1.38
CA TYR A 141 12.83 -10.11 -1.70
C TYR A 141 13.48 -11.35 -1.09
N LYS A 142 12.70 -12.10 -0.30
CA LYS A 142 13.15 -13.32 0.40
C LYS A 142 12.47 -14.61 -0.09
N GLY A 143 11.48 -14.53 -0.99
CA GLY A 143 10.85 -15.69 -1.63
C GLY A 143 9.35 -15.84 -1.36
N ASP A 144 8.74 -16.83 -2.01
CA ASP A 144 7.29 -17.07 -1.96
C ASP A 144 6.77 -17.43 -0.56
N LEU A 145 7.57 -18.17 0.21
CA LEU A 145 7.24 -18.61 1.58
C LEU A 145 7.58 -17.55 2.65
N SER A 146 8.18 -16.43 2.24
CA SER A 146 8.58 -15.38 3.16
C SER A 146 7.38 -14.57 3.64
N GLN A 147 7.31 -14.37 4.95
CA GLN A 147 6.31 -13.55 5.63
C GLN A 147 6.66 -12.05 5.61
N GLU A 148 7.74 -11.70 4.93
CA GLU A 148 8.17 -10.31 4.75
C GLU A 148 7.22 -9.54 3.83
N PRO A 149 6.84 -8.30 4.19
CA PRO A 149 5.88 -7.52 3.42
C PRO A 149 6.28 -7.27 1.98
N VAL A 150 7.56 -7.06 1.73
CA VAL A 150 8.06 -6.82 0.37
C VAL A 150 7.90 -8.07 -0.49
N SER A 151 8.12 -9.26 0.08
CA SER A 151 7.95 -10.52 -0.65
C SER A 151 6.47 -10.78 -0.95
N LEU A 152 5.60 -10.56 0.04
CA LEU A 152 4.14 -10.65 -0.12
C LEU A 152 3.61 -9.68 -1.18
N ALA A 153 4.07 -8.43 -1.16
CA ALA A 153 3.67 -7.43 -2.15
C ALA A 153 4.07 -7.84 -3.58
N TRP A 154 5.29 -8.35 -3.77
CA TRP A 154 5.74 -8.88 -5.06
C TRP A 154 4.91 -10.09 -5.50
N ASN A 155 4.69 -11.06 -4.63
CA ASN A 155 3.90 -12.26 -4.96
C ASN A 155 2.45 -11.87 -5.32
N SER A 156 1.86 -10.92 -4.59
CA SER A 156 0.51 -10.40 -4.87
C SER A 156 0.45 -9.67 -6.21
N LEU A 157 1.47 -8.86 -6.53
CA LEU A 157 1.58 -8.19 -7.83
C LEU A 157 1.64 -9.20 -8.98
N HIS A 158 2.39 -10.30 -8.80
CA HIS A 158 2.49 -11.32 -9.84
C HIS A 158 1.15 -12.01 -10.10
N ILE A 159 0.42 -12.35 -9.04
CA ILE A 159 -0.87 -13.06 -9.12
C ILE A 159 -1.98 -12.14 -9.64
N GLU A 160 -2.05 -10.88 -9.16
CA GLU A 160 -3.13 -9.96 -9.52
C GLU A 160 -2.97 -9.38 -10.93
N PHE A 161 -1.73 -9.10 -11.34
CA PHE A 161 -1.44 -8.45 -12.62
C PHE A 161 -0.86 -9.39 -13.67
N ASP A 162 -0.81 -10.70 -13.39
CA ASP A 162 -0.26 -11.72 -14.29
C ASP A 162 1.12 -11.35 -14.86
N CYS A 163 1.96 -10.77 -14.01
CA CYS A 163 3.27 -10.24 -14.39
C CYS A 163 4.39 -10.92 -13.61
N CYS A 164 5.62 -10.82 -14.11
CA CYS A 164 6.76 -11.40 -13.41
C CYS A 164 8.01 -10.54 -13.54
N GLY A 165 8.37 -9.89 -12.43
CA GLY A 165 9.50 -8.95 -12.37
C GLY A 165 9.17 -7.56 -12.90
N VAL A 166 10.19 -6.70 -12.99
CA VAL A 166 10.04 -5.29 -13.40
C VAL A 166 10.08 -5.16 -14.92
N ASP A 167 11.09 -5.77 -15.54
CA ASP A 167 11.21 -5.89 -16.98
C ASP A 167 10.93 -7.33 -17.44
N ASN A 168 11.35 -8.33 -16.66
CA ASN A 168 11.09 -9.75 -16.89
C ASN A 168 11.51 -10.60 -15.68
N TYR A 169 11.22 -11.90 -15.76
CA TYR A 169 11.52 -12.87 -14.71
C TYR A 169 13.01 -12.95 -14.32
N MET A 170 13.95 -12.55 -15.19
CA MET A 170 15.39 -12.56 -14.87
C MET A 170 15.77 -11.52 -13.82
N ASP A 171 14.91 -10.54 -13.51
CA ASP A 171 15.18 -9.57 -12.45
C ASP A 171 15.42 -10.25 -11.09
N PHE A 172 14.81 -11.42 -10.86
CA PHE A 172 15.02 -12.23 -9.65
C PHE A 172 16.36 -12.96 -9.61
N MET A 173 17.11 -13.02 -10.72
CA MET A 173 18.48 -13.53 -10.71
C MET A 173 19.40 -12.67 -9.82
N ASN A 174 19.07 -11.39 -9.63
CA ASN A 174 19.82 -10.47 -8.77
C ASN A 174 19.34 -10.45 -7.32
N ALA A 175 18.28 -11.18 -6.97
CA ALA A 175 17.84 -11.33 -5.58
C ALA A 175 18.91 -12.10 -4.78
N THR A 176 19.54 -11.43 -3.82
CA THR A 176 20.61 -12.01 -2.98
C THR A 176 20.06 -12.65 -1.72
N HIS A 177 18.89 -12.21 -1.26
CA HIS A 177 18.25 -12.69 -0.02
C HIS A 177 17.19 -13.77 -0.26
N TRP A 178 16.91 -14.12 -1.52
CA TRP A 178 15.99 -15.19 -1.88
C TRP A 178 16.71 -16.52 -2.05
N ASN A 179 16.27 -17.55 -1.32
CA ASN A 179 16.72 -18.92 -1.55
C ASN A 179 16.07 -19.48 -2.83
N LYS A 180 16.88 -19.60 -3.88
CA LYS A 180 16.45 -20.06 -5.21
C LYS A 180 16.34 -21.57 -5.31
N THR A 181 16.67 -22.33 -4.28
CA THR A 181 16.62 -23.79 -4.32
C THR A 181 15.30 -24.29 -3.74
N TYR A 182 14.58 -25.08 -4.53
CA TYR A 182 13.35 -25.74 -4.12
C TYR A 182 13.36 -27.20 -4.60
N ASN A 183 13.13 -28.16 -3.70
CA ASN A 183 13.20 -29.61 -3.99
C ASN A 183 14.48 -30.03 -4.76
N GLY A 184 15.63 -29.43 -4.43
CA GLY A 184 16.90 -29.70 -5.09
C GLY A 184 17.06 -29.10 -6.49
N GLN A 185 16.08 -28.35 -6.99
CA GLN A 185 16.13 -27.62 -8.26
C GLN A 185 16.35 -26.12 -8.00
N THR A 186 17.16 -25.48 -8.84
CA THR A 186 17.34 -24.01 -8.80
C THR A 186 16.24 -23.34 -9.63
N LEU A 187 15.31 -22.67 -8.95
CA LEU A 187 14.29 -21.81 -9.52
C LEU A 187 14.92 -20.56 -10.14
N LYS A 188 14.49 -20.22 -11.35
CA LYS A 188 14.88 -18.98 -12.04
C LYS A 188 13.97 -17.80 -11.69
N THR A 189 12.79 -18.10 -11.16
CA THR A 189 11.73 -17.13 -10.88
C THR A 189 10.86 -17.63 -9.72
N PRO A 190 10.20 -16.75 -8.95
CA PRO A 190 9.27 -17.13 -7.90
C PRO A 190 8.11 -18.00 -8.39
N LEU A 191 7.58 -18.85 -7.52
CA LEU A 191 6.41 -19.68 -7.82
C LEU A 191 5.16 -18.82 -8.08
N SER A 192 5.05 -17.66 -7.44
CA SER A 192 3.99 -16.68 -7.71
C SER A 192 3.97 -16.16 -9.15
N CYS A 193 5.06 -16.28 -9.92
CA CYS A 193 5.08 -15.96 -11.34
C CYS A 193 4.50 -17.07 -12.25
N CYS A 194 4.20 -18.25 -11.72
CA CYS A 194 3.71 -19.38 -12.51
C CYS A 194 2.18 -19.40 -12.53
N GLN A 195 1.58 -19.13 -13.69
CA GLN A 195 0.14 -19.33 -13.90
C GLN A 195 -0.19 -20.81 -14.20
N GLY A 196 -1.21 -21.34 -13.53
CA GLY A 196 -2.08 -22.42 -14.05
C GLY A 196 -1.38 -23.67 -14.57
N ILE A 197 -0.55 -24.33 -13.76
CA ILE A 197 -0.02 -25.65 -14.12
C ILE A 197 -1.07 -26.71 -13.77
N GLU A 198 -1.93 -27.08 -14.73
CA GLU A 198 -2.60 -28.39 -14.69
C GLU A 198 -1.57 -29.46 -15.06
N GLY A 199 -0.90 -29.99 -14.05
CA GLY A 199 0.10 -31.06 -14.15
C GLY A 199 0.49 -31.52 -12.75
N GLU A 200 0.90 -32.78 -12.63
CA GLU A 200 1.33 -33.36 -11.36
C GLU A 200 2.55 -32.60 -10.83
N PHE A 201 2.33 -31.78 -9.79
CA PHE A 201 3.41 -31.21 -9.02
C PHE A 201 4.26 -32.36 -8.45
N PRO A 202 5.60 -32.28 -8.49
CA PRO A 202 6.42 -33.24 -7.75
C PRO A 202 5.98 -33.20 -6.28
N ASP A 203 5.61 -34.37 -5.73
CA ASP A 203 5.01 -34.56 -4.42
C ASP A 203 5.56 -33.57 -3.39
N ILE A 204 4.81 -32.49 -3.19
CA ILE A 204 5.19 -31.42 -2.30
C ILE A 204 4.78 -31.90 -0.92
N GLN A 205 5.72 -32.40 -0.14
CA GLN A 205 5.49 -32.53 1.30
C GLN A 205 5.48 -31.13 1.90
N TYR A 206 4.29 -30.54 1.87
CA TYR A 206 3.94 -29.40 2.70
C TYR A 206 4.21 -29.77 4.15
N PRO A 207 4.80 -28.87 4.96
CA PRO A 207 4.75 -29.05 6.40
C PRO A 207 3.28 -29.25 6.82
N ALA A 208 3.04 -30.11 7.81
CA ALA A 208 1.71 -30.65 8.14
C ALA A 208 0.67 -29.58 8.56
N ASP A 209 1.10 -28.32 8.70
CA ASP A 209 0.28 -27.14 8.93
C ASP A 209 -0.39 -26.57 7.67
N LEU A 210 0.10 -26.88 6.46
CA LEU A 210 -0.50 -26.46 5.18
C LEU A 210 -1.51 -27.45 4.59
N TYR A 211 -1.54 -28.69 5.09
CA TYR A 211 -2.42 -29.75 4.58
C TYR A 211 -3.89 -29.55 5.00
N TYR A 212 -4.14 -28.89 6.13
CA TYR A 212 -5.51 -28.72 6.66
C TYR A 212 -6.36 -27.71 5.87
N SER A 213 -5.74 -26.84 5.04
CA SER A 213 -6.45 -25.81 4.28
C SER A 213 -6.95 -26.27 2.91
N ILE A 214 -6.42 -27.38 2.38
CA ILE A 214 -6.70 -27.84 1.01
C ILE A 214 -7.96 -28.73 0.96
N GLU A 215 -8.33 -29.37 2.07
CA GLU A 215 -9.45 -30.33 2.09
C GLU A 215 -10.84 -29.66 2.08
N ASP A 216 -10.94 -28.37 2.40
CA ASP A 216 -12.23 -27.65 2.50
C ASP A 216 -12.71 -26.99 1.19
N THR A 217 -11.87 -26.92 0.13
CA THR A 217 -12.27 -26.35 -1.17
C THR A 217 -12.90 -27.37 -2.13
N ASN A 218 -12.84 -28.66 -1.84
CA ASN A 218 -13.43 -29.70 -2.70
C ASN A 218 -14.88 -30.06 -2.39
N HIS A 219 -15.56 -29.33 -1.49
CA HIS A 219 -16.95 -29.60 -1.17
C HIS A 219 -17.86 -28.37 -1.21
N SER A 220 -17.89 -27.66 -2.34
CA SER A 220 -19.07 -26.89 -2.76
C SER A 220 -18.98 -26.56 -4.25
N LYS A 221 -19.91 -27.15 -5.02
CA LYS A 221 -20.15 -26.94 -6.45
C LYS A 221 -20.15 -25.47 -6.88
#